data_AF-A0A7S2RKW4-F1
#
_entry.id   AF-A0A7S2RKW4-F1
#
_cell.length_a   1.000
_cell.length_b   1.000
_cell.length_c   1.000
_cell.angle_alpha   90.00
_cell.angle_beta   90.00
_cell.angle_gamma   90.00
#
_symmetry.space_group_name_H-M   'P 1'
#
loop_
_entity.id
_entity.type
_entity.pdbx_description
1 polymer ?
#
loop_
_entity_poly.entity_id
_entity_poly.type
_entity_poly.pdbx_seq_one_letter_code
_entity_poly.pdbx_strand_id
1 'polypeptide(L)'
;TDRELLDLQLADGMRCVSALVDDKSNINMNDTCWKEWNDYFTELKNVSPLIDGGVLDKTQWQNHVTELLQIVQRSKQLWEQQASSSSEKQEEQEHHHHPLVHMRDFLPYPHPDDLPIMSKEEANIPPEIENKILAPSSLQQCVTYLRLLMLQQLLEEWSTNDSDQFWNEFVSNISDSDMDRAAVQQQNKPLLEPSSVISLSKFMAVIQAYATGSCEDRVHALWNLKDIDNDGLLDQSEMNTVVHASYRPLQKAMPIFLTECLNVHPLDLNAFQQQTQLPPPPTSGWKGWKRRRQLKKGTKTLTKTIHKSVEKHFDVEVEIAHRLRCIYAWAEKTHQGGKIESVLVDDSPNNNNNQQQEEEEKGLLSFGGKKRYVELHPKISYKEFLSVQKEHFTHLDRVMLEYSNSFKDELWLLQGKG
;
A
#
# COMPACT_ATOMS: atom_id res chain seq x y z
N THR A 1 -26.64 19.34 -7.00
CA THR A 1 -26.90 19.35 -8.46
C THR A 1 -26.73 17.94 -9.02
N ASP A 2 -27.30 17.61 -10.19
CA ASP A 2 -27.16 16.25 -10.79
C ASP A 2 -25.68 15.83 -10.94
N ARG A 3 -24.81 16.80 -11.25
CA ARG A 3 -23.37 16.60 -11.32
C ARG A 3 -22.77 16.15 -9.98
N GLU A 4 -23.12 16.85 -8.91
CA GLU A 4 -22.62 16.52 -7.57
C GLU A 4 -23.07 15.13 -7.13
N LEU A 5 -24.26 14.70 -7.55
CA LEU A 5 -24.73 13.35 -7.34
C LEU A 5 -23.88 12.33 -8.11
N LEU A 6 -23.61 12.57 -9.40
CA LEU A 6 -22.74 11.71 -10.21
C LEU A 6 -21.30 11.61 -9.67
N ASP A 7 -20.78 12.69 -9.09
CA ASP A 7 -19.46 12.71 -8.46
C ASP A 7 -19.46 11.85 -7.18
N LEU A 8 -20.55 11.88 -6.40
CA LEU A 8 -20.72 11.03 -5.21
C LEU A 8 -20.92 9.55 -5.58
N GLN A 9 -21.70 9.27 -6.63
CA GLN A 9 -21.89 7.89 -7.12
C GLN A 9 -20.57 7.28 -7.60
N LEU A 10 -19.72 8.08 -8.25
CA LEU A 10 -18.38 7.66 -8.63
C LEU A 10 -17.54 7.34 -7.39
N ALA A 11 -17.57 8.20 -6.37
CA ALA A 11 -16.85 7.96 -5.12
C ALA A 11 -17.35 6.70 -4.41
N ASP A 12 -18.67 6.45 -4.39
CA ASP A 12 -19.25 5.23 -3.80
C ASP A 12 -18.83 3.96 -4.54
N GLY A 13 -18.78 4.00 -5.87
CA GLY A 13 -18.22 2.89 -6.65
C GLY A 13 -16.76 2.62 -6.35
N MET A 14 -15.94 3.67 -6.25
CA MET A 14 -14.53 3.54 -5.86
C MET A 14 -14.38 2.94 -4.46
N ARG A 15 -15.24 3.33 -3.50
CA ARG A 15 -15.25 2.74 -2.16
C ARG A 15 -15.57 1.24 -2.20
N CYS A 16 -16.56 0.83 -2.99
CA CYS A 16 -16.92 -0.58 -3.18
C CYS A 16 -15.74 -1.40 -3.72
N VAL A 17 -15.10 -0.93 -4.79
CA VAL A 17 -13.90 -1.58 -5.35
C VAL A 17 -12.75 -1.62 -4.34
N SER A 18 -12.52 -0.52 -3.63
CA SER A 18 -11.44 -0.40 -2.64
C SER A 18 -11.61 -1.34 -1.45
N ALA A 19 -12.84 -1.49 -0.94
CA ALA A 19 -13.14 -2.43 0.13
C ALA A 19 -12.80 -3.87 -0.27
N LEU A 20 -13.12 -4.28 -1.51
CA LEU A 20 -12.79 -5.61 -2.02
C LEU A 20 -11.29 -5.80 -2.26
N VAL A 21 -10.57 -4.75 -2.66
CA VAL A 21 -9.11 -4.80 -2.81
C VAL A 21 -8.41 -4.99 -1.47
N ASP A 22 -8.88 -4.33 -0.41
CA ASP A 22 -8.30 -4.39 0.93
C ASP A 22 -8.61 -5.73 1.64
N ASP A 23 -9.74 -6.36 1.32
CA ASP A 23 -10.16 -7.65 1.87
C ASP A 23 -9.45 -8.85 1.21
N LYS A 24 -9.47 -10.01 1.89
CA LYS A 24 -8.99 -11.31 1.39
C LYS A 24 -9.90 -11.92 0.33
N SER A 25 -10.69 -11.10 -0.37
CA SER A 25 -11.63 -11.58 -1.36
C SER A 25 -10.90 -12.41 -2.42
N ASN A 26 -11.37 -13.64 -2.63
CA ASN A 26 -10.79 -14.60 -3.56
C ASN A 26 -11.03 -14.11 -4.99
N ILE A 27 -10.12 -13.30 -5.51
CA ILE A 27 -10.08 -13.02 -6.94
C ILE A 27 -9.77 -14.31 -7.65
N ASN A 28 -10.63 -14.67 -8.60
CA ASN A 28 -10.39 -15.80 -9.48
C ASN A 28 -9.20 -15.48 -10.40
N MET A 29 -8.00 -15.92 -10.00
CA MET A 29 -6.75 -15.79 -10.77
C MET A 29 -6.75 -16.57 -12.09
N ASN A 30 -7.80 -17.34 -12.41
CA ASN A 30 -7.94 -18.00 -13.70
C ASN A 30 -8.34 -17.04 -14.84
N ASP A 31 -8.50 -15.75 -14.56
CA ASP A 31 -8.65 -14.75 -15.60
C ASP A 31 -7.41 -14.78 -16.52
N THR A 32 -7.66 -14.73 -17.83
CA THR A 32 -6.64 -14.65 -18.89
C THR A 32 -5.58 -13.58 -18.62
N CYS A 33 -5.95 -12.49 -17.94
CA CYS A 33 -5.04 -11.40 -17.57
C CYS A 33 -3.91 -11.85 -16.63
N TRP A 34 -4.14 -12.88 -15.80
CA TRP A 34 -3.14 -13.40 -14.86
C TRP A 34 -2.44 -14.67 -15.35
N LYS A 35 -2.74 -15.12 -16.58
CA LYS A 35 -2.11 -16.33 -17.11
C LYS A 35 -0.61 -16.15 -17.30
N GLU A 36 -0.19 -15.09 -18.00
CA GLU A 36 1.25 -14.80 -18.21
C GLU A 36 1.99 -14.63 -16.89
N TRP A 37 1.31 -14.05 -15.90
CA TRP A 37 1.82 -13.92 -14.55
C TRP A 37 2.05 -15.29 -13.89
N ASN A 38 1.04 -16.15 -13.89
CA ASN A 38 1.15 -17.50 -13.33
C ASN A 38 2.21 -18.34 -14.06
N ASP A 39 2.30 -18.18 -15.38
CA ASP A 39 3.31 -18.84 -16.22
C ASP A 39 4.72 -18.37 -15.82
N TYR A 40 4.94 -17.06 -15.67
CA TYR A 40 6.22 -16.50 -15.21
C TYR A 40 6.59 -16.98 -13.80
N PHE A 41 5.64 -16.97 -12.87
CA PHE A 41 5.87 -17.48 -11.51
C PHE A 41 6.18 -18.97 -11.51
N THR A 42 5.51 -19.75 -12.35
CA THR A 42 5.76 -21.18 -12.50
C THR A 42 7.13 -21.44 -13.11
N GLU A 43 7.52 -20.66 -14.11
CA GLU A 43 8.85 -20.71 -14.72
C GLU A 43 9.94 -20.36 -13.71
N LEU A 44 9.81 -19.25 -12.96
CA LEU A 44 10.75 -18.88 -11.90
C LEU A 44 10.89 -19.97 -10.84
N LYS A 45 9.76 -20.61 -10.45
CA LYS A 45 9.78 -21.73 -9.51
C LYS A 45 10.50 -22.96 -10.09
N ASN A 46 10.35 -23.22 -11.39
CA ASN A 46 10.95 -24.38 -12.04
C ASN A 46 12.43 -24.18 -12.39
N VAL A 47 12.84 -22.95 -12.67
CA VAL A 47 14.22 -22.58 -13.05
C VAL A 47 15.12 -22.43 -11.83
N SER A 48 14.54 -22.18 -10.64
CA SER A 48 15.28 -22.08 -9.38
C SER A 48 15.13 -23.37 -8.56
N PRO A 49 16.04 -24.36 -8.66
CA PRO A 49 15.86 -25.69 -8.04
C PRO A 49 16.00 -25.69 -6.51
N LEU A 50 15.98 -24.52 -5.86
CA LEU A 50 16.38 -24.24 -4.49
C LEU A 50 15.44 -23.19 -3.85
N ILE A 51 14.13 -23.35 -3.97
CA ILE A 51 13.15 -22.37 -3.44
C ILE A 51 13.30 -22.17 -1.92
N ASP A 52 13.86 -23.14 -1.19
CA ASP A 52 14.38 -22.92 0.17
C ASP A 52 15.85 -22.48 0.11
N GLY A 53 16.10 -21.24 -0.35
CA GLY A 53 17.43 -20.63 -0.29
C GLY A 53 17.87 -19.80 -1.48
N GLY A 54 17.08 -19.69 -2.55
CA GLY A 54 17.37 -18.81 -3.68
C GLY A 54 17.57 -17.35 -3.21
N VAL A 55 18.74 -16.79 -3.50
CA VAL A 55 19.09 -15.40 -3.20
C VAL A 55 19.26 -14.61 -4.48
N LEU A 56 18.82 -13.35 -4.47
CA LEU A 56 18.95 -12.39 -5.54
C LEU A 56 19.97 -11.34 -5.14
N ASP A 57 21.01 -11.18 -5.93
CA ASP A 57 21.80 -9.95 -5.88
C ASP A 57 21.02 -8.77 -6.47
N LYS A 58 21.55 -7.56 -6.33
CA LYS A 58 20.91 -6.34 -6.82
C LYS A 58 20.60 -6.37 -8.32
N THR A 59 21.51 -6.91 -9.13
CA THR A 59 21.36 -6.95 -10.59
C THR A 59 20.26 -7.94 -10.97
N GLN A 60 20.26 -9.13 -10.34
CA GLN A 60 19.23 -10.14 -10.54
C GLN A 60 17.85 -9.62 -10.13
N TRP A 61 17.75 -8.98 -8.97
CA TRP A 61 16.51 -8.35 -8.51
C TRP A 61 16.02 -7.28 -9.49
N GLN A 62 16.88 -6.36 -9.95
CA GLN A 62 16.52 -5.34 -10.95
C GLN A 62 16.01 -5.95 -12.26
N ASN A 63 16.64 -7.03 -12.73
CA ASN A 63 16.20 -7.74 -13.93
C ASN A 63 14.79 -8.33 -13.74
N HIS A 64 14.53 -9.00 -12.61
CA HIS A 64 13.20 -9.54 -12.30
C HIS A 64 12.14 -8.45 -12.17
N VAL A 65 12.44 -7.34 -11.49
CA VAL A 65 11.51 -6.20 -11.37
C VAL A 65 11.17 -5.63 -12.75
N THR A 66 12.16 -5.48 -13.63
CA THR A 66 11.96 -4.95 -14.98
C THR A 66 11.10 -5.88 -15.83
N GLU A 67 11.35 -7.19 -15.76
CA GLU A 67 10.59 -8.20 -16.49
C GLU A 67 9.13 -8.27 -16.00
N LEU A 68 8.93 -8.30 -14.69
CA LEU A 68 7.60 -8.23 -14.08
C LEU A 68 6.84 -6.97 -14.50
N LEU A 69 7.51 -5.82 -14.52
CA LEU A 69 6.90 -4.56 -14.95
C LEU A 69 6.42 -4.64 -16.41
N GLN A 70 7.21 -5.25 -17.29
CA GLN A 70 6.81 -5.47 -18.70
C GLN A 70 5.60 -6.41 -18.82
N ILE A 71 5.53 -7.46 -18.00
CA ILE A 71 4.38 -8.38 -17.95
C ILE A 71 3.12 -7.61 -17.50
N VAL A 72 3.22 -6.80 -16.44
CA VAL A 72 2.09 -6.00 -15.93
C VAL A 72 1.62 -4.97 -16.98
N GLN A 73 2.55 -4.28 -17.63
CA GLN A 73 2.23 -3.33 -18.70
C GLN A 73 1.54 -4.00 -19.89
N ARG A 74 2.00 -5.18 -20.33
CA ARG A 74 1.34 -5.95 -21.39
C ARG A 74 -0.06 -6.42 -20.95
N SER A 75 -0.20 -6.89 -19.71
CA SER A 75 -1.48 -7.33 -19.15
C SER A 75 -2.50 -6.20 -19.11
N LYS A 76 -2.07 -4.99 -18.71
CA LYS A 76 -2.87 -3.76 -18.77
C LYS A 76 -3.29 -3.43 -20.21
N GLN A 77 -2.35 -3.45 -21.17
CA GLN A 77 -2.65 -3.16 -22.58
C GLN A 77 -3.64 -4.16 -23.18
N LEU A 78 -3.49 -5.46 -22.89
CA LEU A 78 -4.44 -6.49 -23.33
C LEU A 78 -5.84 -6.23 -22.79
N TRP A 79 -5.92 -5.82 -21.53
CA TRP A 79 -7.18 -5.46 -20.89
C TRP A 79 -7.85 -4.25 -21.57
N GLU A 80 -7.08 -3.19 -21.90
CA GLU A 80 -7.54 -2.02 -22.65
C GLU A 80 -7.99 -2.38 -24.10
N GLN A 81 -7.29 -3.31 -24.75
CA GLN A 81 -7.63 -3.79 -26.10
C GLN A 81 -8.89 -4.64 -26.12
N GLN A 82 -9.11 -5.49 -25.12
CA GLN A 82 -10.35 -6.26 -24.97
C GLN A 82 -11.56 -5.33 -24.80
N ALA A 83 -11.40 -4.25 -24.05
CA ALA A 83 -12.42 -3.22 -23.90
C ALA A 83 -12.71 -2.47 -25.22
N SER A 84 -11.70 -2.27 -26.07
CA SER A 84 -11.83 -1.52 -27.33
C SER A 84 -12.38 -2.37 -28.49
N SER A 85 -11.92 -3.62 -28.63
CA SER A 85 -12.27 -4.53 -29.75
C SER A 85 -13.72 -5.00 -29.72
N SER A 86 -14.36 -4.97 -28.54
CA SER A 86 -15.78 -5.27 -28.38
C SER A 86 -16.71 -4.22 -28.99
N SER A 87 -16.19 -3.02 -29.34
CA SER A 87 -17.00 -1.90 -29.84
C SER A 87 -17.26 -1.92 -31.35
N GLU A 88 -16.51 -2.68 -32.16
CA GLU A 88 -16.56 -2.56 -33.64
C GLU A 88 -17.42 -3.62 -34.36
N LYS A 89 -17.94 -4.65 -33.66
CA LYS A 89 -18.56 -5.80 -34.35
C LYS A 89 -20.01 -6.13 -34.05
N GLN A 90 -20.70 -5.50 -33.11
CA GLN A 90 -22.12 -5.85 -32.84
C GLN A 90 -22.94 -4.63 -32.39
N GLU A 91 -23.78 -4.11 -33.29
CA GLU A 91 -24.84 -3.12 -32.97
C GLU A 91 -26.07 -3.75 -32.28
N GLU A 92 -26.11 -5.08 -32.07
CA GLU A 92 -27.31 -5.78 -31.57
C GLU A 92 -27.08 -6.71 -30.35
N GLN A 93 -25.90 -6.73 -29.73
CA GLN A 93 -25.70 -7.42 -28.44
C GLN A 93 -25.25 -6.43 -27.37
N GLU A 94 -26.17 -6.21 -26.42
CA GLU A 94 -26.03 -5.39 -25.23
C GLU A 94 -24.74 -5.71 -24.43
N HIS A 95 -23.88 -4.69 -24.29
CA HIS A 95 -22.96 -4.45 -23.16
C HIS A 95 -21.72 -5.36 -22.99
N HIS A 96 -20.79 -5.30 -23.95
CA HIS A 96 -19.35 -5.46 -23.64
C HIS A 96 -18.70 -4.08 -23.57
N HIS A 97 -19.04 -3.33 -22.52
CA HIS A 97 -18.43 -2.05 -22.24
C HIS A 97 -17.22 -2.24 -21.31
N HIS A 98 -16.26 -1.32 -21.42
CA HIS A 98 -15.11 -1.27 -20.53
C HIS A 98 -15.57 -1.37 -19.06
N PRO A 99 -14.99 -2.24 -18.20
CA PRO A 99 -15.57 -2.54 -16.88
C PRO A 99 -15.74 -1.31 -15.98
N LEU A 100 -14.80 -0.35 -16.07
CA LEU A 100 -14.87 0.94 -15.37
C LEU A 100 -16.08 1.83 -15.77
N VAL A 101 -16.80 1.53 -16.87
CA VAL A 101 -18.04 2.26 -17.21
C VAL A 101 -19.06 2.13 -16.06
N HIS A 102 -19.08 0.95 -15.44
CA HIS A 102 -20.01 0.60 -14.37
C HIS A 102 -19.63 1.17 -13.00
N MET A 103 -18.56 1.96 -12.90
CA MET A 103 -18.11 2.51 -11.61
C MET A 103 -19.22 3.29 -10.88
N ARG A 104 -20.08 4.00 -11.62
CA ARG A 104 -21.20 4.75 -11.02
C ARG A 104 -22.44 3.90 -10.74
N ASP A 105 -22.47 2.67 -11.24
CA ASP A 105 -23.62 1.77 -11.14
C ASP A 105 -23.57 0.92 -9.86
N PHE A 106 -22.47 0.94 -9.11
CA PHE A 106 -22.26 0.15 -7.89
C PHE A 106 -23.03 0.70 -6.66
N LEU A 107 -24.27 1.17 -6.85
CA LEU A 107 -25.08 1.84 -5.84
C LEU A 107 -26.12 0.93 -5.16
N PRO A 108 -26.53 1.28 -3.93
CA PRO A 108 -25.77 2.00 -2.90
C PRO A 108 -24.93 1.01 -2.09
N TYR A 109 -23.63 1.27 -1.98
CA TYR A 109 -22.85 0.72 -0.87
C TYR A 109 -23.33 1.45 0.39
N PRO A 110 -23.91 0.77 1.39
CA PRO A 110 -24.40 1.43 2.60
C PRO A 110 -23.26 2.18 3.29
N HIS A 111 -23.59 3.28 3.97
CA HIS A 111 -22.61 3.97 4.80
C HIS A 111 -22.06 3.00 5.85
N PRO A 112 -20.74 3.01 6.17
CA PRO A 112 -20.19 2.18 7.23
C PRO A 112 -20.91 2.34 8.57
N ASP A 113 -21.46 3.53 8.84
CA ASP A 113 -22.26 3.81 10.05
C ASP A 113 -23.74 3.40 9.93
N ASP A 114 -24.23 3.14 8.71
CA ASP A 114 -25.58 2.60 8.46
C ASP A 114 -25.58 1.06 8.51
N LEU A 115 -24.40 0.44 8.42
CA LEU A 115 -24.22 -0.95 8.80
C LEU A 115 -24.29 -1.01 10.33
N PRO A 116 -25.10 -1.91 10.93
CA PRO A 116 -25.03 -2.13 12.36
C PRO A 116 -23.57 -2.36 12.75
N ILE A 117 -23.18 -1.96 13.97
CA ILE A 117 -21.87 -2.31 14.54
C ILE A 117 -21.84 -3.83 14.69
N MET A 118 -21.61 -4.54 13.60
CA MET A 118 -21.55 -5.99 13.52
C MET A 118 -20.13 -6.37 13.87
N SER A 119 -20.00 -7.37 14.73
CA SER A 119 -18.73 -8.00 15.08
C SER A 119 -17.91 -8.27 13.81
N LYS A 120 -16.58 -8.08 13.89
CA LYS A 120 -15.57 -8.21 12.81
C LYS A 120 -15.64 -9.50 11.96
N GLU A 121 -16.50 -10.45 12.30
CA GLU A 121 -16.72 -11.72 11.58
C GLU A 121 -17.73 -11.61 10.42
N GLU A 122 -18.46 -10.49 10.29
CA GLU A 122 -19.50 -10.29 9.26
C GLU A 122 -19.21 -9.11 8.31
N ALA A 123 -17.95 -8.89 7.95
CA ALA A 123 -17.57 -7.98 6.85
C ALA A 123 -17.91 -8.53 5.45
N ASN A 124 -18.70 -9.61 5.37
CA ASN A 124 -19.28 -10.05 4.12
C ASN A 124 -20.30 -9.02 3.66
N ILE A 125 -20.16 -8.57 2.42
CA ILE A 125 -21.16 -7.73 1.74
C ILE A 125 -22.55 -8.34 2.04
N PRO A 126 -23.47 -7.61 2.72
CA PRO A 126 -24.80 -8.10 2.97
C PRO A 126 -25.39 -8.72 1.68
N PRO A 127 -25.95 -9.94 1.72
CA PRO A 127 -26.42 -10.63 0.52
C PRO A 127 -27.48 -9.84 -0.26
N GLU A 128 -28.10 -8.85 0.39
CA GLU A 128 -29.04 -7.89 -0.19
C GLU A 128 -28.38 -6.85 -1.12
N ILE A 129 -27.08 -6.57 -0.93
CA ILE A 129 -26.26 -5.71 -1.79
C ILE A 129 -25.65 -6.53 -2.92
N GLU A 130 -25.24 -7.77 -2.64
CA GLU A 130 -24.74 -8.71 -3.66
C GLU A 130 -25.80 -8.94 -4.76
N ASN A 131 -27.08 -9.02 -4.38
CA ASN A 131 -28.21 -9.09 -5.32
C ASN A 131 -28.54 -7.76 -6.05
N LYS A 132 -28.00 -6.62 -5.59
CA LYS A 132 -28.22 -5.29 -6.21
C LYS A 132 -27.03 -4.80 -7.03
N ILE A 133 -25.84 -5.40 -6.88
CA ILE A 133 -24.69 -5.14 -7.75
C ILE A 133 -25.05 -5.68 -9.14
N LEU A 134 -25.31 -4.75 -10.06
CA LEU A 134 -25.81 -5.02 -11.41
C LEU A 134 -24.92 -5.95 -12.26
N ALA A 135 -23.67 -6.22 -11.87
CA ALA A 135 -22.82 -7.25 -12.46
C ALA A 135 -21.62 -7.59 -11.55
N PRO A 136 -21.64 -8.71 -10.80
CA PRO A 136 -20.51 -9.16 -9.99
C PRO A 136 -19.21 -9.30 -10.80
N SER A 137 -19.32 -9.66 -12.08
CA SER A 137 -18.18 -9.76 -13.01
C SER A 137 -17.52 -8.40 -13.29
N SER A 138 -18.29 -7.34 -13.52
CA SER A 138 -17.75 -6.00 -13.79
C SER A 138 -17.07 -5.41 -12.56
N LEU A 139 -17.64 -5.63 -11.37
CA LEU A 139 -17.01 -5.24 -10.12
C LEU A 139 -15.67 -5.96 -9.93
N GLN A 140 -15.66 -7.28 -10.13
CA GLN A 140 -14.44 -8.09 -10.04
C GLN A 140 -13.36 -7.64 -11.03
N GLN A 141 -13.75 -7.27 -12.26
CA GLN A 141 -12.84 -6.74 -13.26
C GLN A 141 -12.26 -5.37 -12.84
N CYS A 142 -13.04 -4.51 -12.20
CA CYS A 142 -12.55 -3.24 -11.65
C CYS A 142 -11.53 -3.47 -10.51
N VAL A 143 -11.79 -4.45 -9.63
CA VAL A 143 -10.88 -4.86 -8.55
C VAL A 143 -9.56 -5.39 -9.13
N THR A 144 -9.65 -6.32 -10.10
CA THR A 144 -8.47 -6.86 -10.81
C THR A 144 -7.64 -5.74 -11.43
N TYR A 145 -8.31 -4.80 -12.10
CA TYR A 145 -7.66 -3.68 -12.75
C TYR A 145 -6.94 -2.75 -11.75
N LEU A 146 -7.58 -2.46 -10.61
CA LEU A 146 -6.96 -1.65 -9.56
C LEU A 146 -5.73 -2.35 -8.96
N ARG A 147 -5.78 -3.68 -8.75
CA ARG A 147 -4.60 -4.45 -8.29
C ARG A 147 -3.46 -4.45 -9.29
N LEU A 148 -3.75 -4.52 -10.60
CA LEU A 148 -2.74 -4.36 -11.64
C LEU A 148 -2.07 -2.98 -11.58
N LEU A 149 -2.84 -1.92 -11.38
CA LEU A 149 -2.28 -0.57 -11.21
C LEU A 149 -1.41 -0.47 -9.95
N MET A 150 -1.86 -1.02 -8.82
CA MET A 150 -1.07 -1.03 -7.58
C MET A 150 0.28 -1.73 -7.76
N LEU A 151 0.26 -2.91 -8.40
CA LEU A 151 1.44 -3.68 -8.69
C LEU A 151 2.36 -2.97 -9.69
N GLN A 152 1.79 -2.33 -10.72
CA GLN A 152 2.55 -1.50 -11.66
C GLN A 152 3.29 -0.39 -10.89
N GLN A 153 2.61 0.32 -9.99
CA GLN A 153 3.23 1.41 -9.22
C GLN A 153 4.32 0.91 -8.26
N LEU A 154 4.15 -0.26 -7.66
CA LEU A 154 5.19 -0.91 -6.85
C LEU A 154 6.45 -1.16 -7.68
N LEU A 155 6.29 -1.81 -8.85
CA LEU A 155 7.41 -2.19 -9.71
C LEU A 155 8.08 -0.97 -10.36
N GLU A 156 7.34 0.09 -10.69
CA GLU A 156 7.91 1.35 -11.17
C GLU A 156 8.76 2.03 -10.09
N GLU A 157 8.30 2.06 -8.84
CA GLU A 157 9.08 2.56 -7.71
C GLU A 157 10.38 1.77 -7.52
N TRP A 158 10.32 0.45 -7.71
CA TRP A 158 11.49 -0.43 -7.60
C TRP A 158 12.41 -0.40 -8.83
N SER A 159 11.91 -0.03 -10.01
CA SER A 159 12.67 -0.05 -11.26
C SER A 159 13.38 1.28 -11.56
N THR A 160 12.88 2.40 -11.05
CA THR A 160 13.37 3.75 -11.38
C THR A 160 14.69 4.09 -10.67
N ASN A 161 15.14 5.35 -10.77
CA ASN A 161 16.34 5.84 -10.06
C ASN A 161 16.25 5.66 -8.54
N ASP A 162 15.04 5.44 -8.01
CA ASP A 162 14.78 5.11 -6.61
C ASP A 162 15.09 3.64 -6.28
N SER A 163 15.48 2.81 -7.26
CA SER A 163 15.88 1.41 -7.06
C SER A 163 17.07 1.29 -6.10
N ASP A 164 18.01 2.24 -6.16
CA ASP A 164 19.12 2.33 -5.21
C ASP A 164 18.61 2.67 -3.82
N GLN A 165 17.65 3.58 -3.70
CA GLN A 165 17.04 3.94 -2.43
C GLN A 165 16.31 2.74 -1.81
N PHE A 166 15.45 2.07 -2.57
CA PHE A 166 14.73 0.88 -2.09
C PHE A 166 15.71 -0.21 -1.67
N TRP A 167 16.68 -0.53 -2.51
CA TRP A 167 17.69 -1.55 -2.20
C TRP A 167 18.45 -1.21 -0.92
N ASN A 168 18.88 0.04 -0.79
CA ASN A 168 19.56 0.49 0.41
C ASN A 168 18.63 0.39 1.62
N GLU A 169 17.40 0.90 1.55
CA GLU A 169 16.46 0.90 2.67
C GLU A 169 16.04 -0.51 3.11
N PHE A 170 15.82 -1.45 2.18
CA PHE A 170 15.30 -2.79 2.48
C PHE A 170 16.36 -3.87 2.64
N VAL A 171 17.56 -3.71 2.06
CA VAL A 171 18.55 -4.79 1.98
C VAL A 171 19.84 -4.43 2.71
N SER A 172 20.37 -3.23 2.43
CA SER A 172 21.71 -2.86 2.89
C SER A 172 21.71 -2.00 4.15
N ASN A 173 20.60 -1.36 4.50
CA ASN A 173 20.51 -0.48 5.67
C ASN A 173 20.20 -1.31 6.93
N ILE A 174 21.22 -1.41 7.78
CA ILE A 174 21.09 -1.87 9.16
C ILE A 174 20.65 -0.68 9.98
N SER A 175 19.61 -0.84 10.81
CA SER A 175 19.15 0.25 11.67
C SER A 175 20.24 0.66 12.67
N ASP A 176 20.30 1.95 13.03
CA ASP A 176 21.20 2.42 14.11
C ASP A 176 20.95 1.65 15.41
N SER A 177 19.68 1.33 15.69
CA SER A 177 19.29 0.53 16.85
C SER A 177 19.88 -0.88 16.83
N ASP A 178 19.97 -1.52 15.67
CA ASP A 178 20.59 -2.85 15.53
C ASP A 178 22.09 -2.78 15.61
N MET A 179 22.71 -1.73 15.07
CA MET A 179 24.14 -1.48 15.29
C MET A 179 24.44 -1.29 16.78
N ASP A 180 23.63 -0.49 17.49
CA ASP A 180 23.77 -0.27 18.93
C ASP A 180 23.59 -1.58 19.70
N ARG A 181 22.56 -2.38 19.38
CA ARG A 181 22.35 -3.70 19.99
C ARG A 181 23.53 -4.64 19.75
N ALA A 182 24.03 -4.73 18.52
CA ALA A 182 25.17 -5.57 18.19
C ALA A 182 26.44 -5.12 18.92
N ALA A 183 26.66 -3.81 19.06
CA ALA A 183 27.78 -3.25 19.82
C ALA A 183 27.71 -3.59 21.32
N VAL A 184 26.51 -3.78 21.87
CA VAL A 184 26.30 -4.11 23.29
C VAL A 184 26.42 -5.60 23.54
N GLN A 185 25.89 -6.40 22.63
CA GLN A 185 25.91 -7.87 22.71
C GLN A 185 27.29 -8.47 22.38
N GLN A 186 28.41 -7.75 22.62
CA GLN A 186 29.81 -8.14 22.38
C GLN A 186 30.29 -9.40 23.14
N GLN A 187 29.56 -10.50 23.01
CA GLN A 187 29.93 -11.86 23.36
C GLN A 187 29.91 -12.68 22.06
N ASN A 188 31.05 -12.71 21.35
CA ASN A 188 31.38 -13.65 20.27
C ASN A 188 30.53 -13.65 18.98
N LYS A 189 29.64 -12.67 18.73
CA LYS A 189 28.91 -12.59 17.45
C LYS A 189 29.63 -11.65 16.46
N PRO A 190 29.79 -12.03 15.18
CA PRO A 190 30.35 -11.13 14.17
C PRO A 190 29.52 -9.85 14.06
N LEU A 191 30.17 -8.73 13.73
CA LEU A 191 29.52 -7.46 13.41
C LEU A 191 28.40 -7.72 12.38
N LEU A 192 27.24 -7.09 12.56
CA LEU A 192 26.17 -7.13 11.57
C LEU A 192 26.72 -6.56 10.26
N GLU A 193 26.81 -7.40 9.22
CA GLU A 193 27.19 -6.97 7.89
C GLU A 193 25.93 -6.69 7.06
N PRO A 194 25.89 -5.59 6.28
CA PRO A 194 24.81 -5.32 5.37
C PRO A 194 24.55 -6.51 4.45
N SER A 195 23.28 -6.89 4.27
CA SER A 195 22.99 -7.89 3.26
C SER A 195 23.25 -7.32 1.87
N SER A 196 23.88 -8.12 1.03
CA SER A 196 24.04 -7.85 -0.41
C SER A 196 23.04 -8.64 -1.26
N VAL A 197 22.15 -9.39 -0.60
CA VAL A 197 21.19 -10.28 -1.25
C VAL A 197 19.80 -10.25 -0.61
N ILE A 198 18.78 -10.51 -1.41
CA ILE A 198 17.39 -10.70 -0.97
C ILE A 198 16.98 -12.15 -1.22
N SER A 199 16.19 -12.76 -0.33
CA SER A 199 15.57 -14.05 -0.62
C SER A 199 14.52 -13.93 -1.73
N LEU A 200 14.65 -14.76 -2.77
CA LEU A 200 13.70 -14.83 -3.88
C LEU A 200 12.28 -15.14 -3.36
N SER A 201 12.13 -16.03 -2.39
CA SER A 201 10.81 -16.38 -1.85
C SER A 201 10.13 -15.20 -1.13
N LYS A 202 10.90 -14.42 -0.36
CA LYS A 202 10.41 -13.18 0.30
C LYS A 202 10.02 -12.12 -0.72
N PHE A 203 10.85 -11.90 -1.75
CA PHE A 203 10.52 -11.00 -2.86
C PHE A 203 9.21 -11.40 -3.55
N MET A 204 9.08 -12.66 -3.94
CA MET A 204 7.89 -13.17 -4.63
C MET A 204 6.63 -13.11 -3.75
N ALA A 205 6.78 -13.28 -2.43
CA ALA A 205 5.67 -13.11 -1.49
C ALA A 205 5.12 -11.68 -1.51
N VAL A 206 5.97 -10.65 -1.60
CA VAL A 206 5.51 -9.26 -1.72
C VAL A 206 4.75 -9.04 -3.01
N ILE A 207 5.29 -9.52 -4.14
CA ILE A 207 4.64 -9.37 -5.44
C ILE A 207 3.26 -10.07 -5.44
N GLN A 208 3.16 -11.27 -4.87
CA GLN A 208 1.89 -12.00 -4.73
C GLN A 208 0.90 -11.27 -3.81
N ALA A 209 1.37 -10.69 -2.71
CA ALA A 209 0.53 -9.94 -1.77
C ALA A 209 -0.08 -8.69 -2.41
N TYR A 210 0.64 -8.02 -3.32
CA TYR A 210 0.10 -6.90 -4.10
C TYR A 210 -0.88 -7.34 -5.21
N ALA A 211 -0.61 -8.48 -5.85
CA ALA A 211 -1.47 -9.00 -6.91
C ALA A 211 -2.80 -9.57 -6.39
N THR A 212 -2.77 -10.21 -5.21
CA THR A 212 -3.91 -10.99 -4.69
C THR A 212 -4.25 -10.81 -3.22
N GLY A 213 -3.32 -10.30 -2.43
CA GLY A 213 -3.45 -10.29 -0.97
C GLY A 213 -4.26 -9.11 -0.46
N SER A 214 -4.63 -9.23 0.81
CA SER A 214 -5.19 -8.17 1.64
C SER A 214 -4.14 -7.15 2.11
N CYS A 215 -4.56 -6.11 2.82
CA CYS A 215 -3.63 -5.20 3.50
C CYS A 215 -2.69 -5.93 4.46
N GLU A 216 -3.23 -6.86 5.26
CA GLU A 216 -2.46 -7.66 6.23
C GLU A 216 -1.39 -8.49 5.51
N ASP A 217 -1.72 -9.10 4.37
CA ASP A 217 -0.77 -9.92 3.61
C ASP A 217 0.38 -9.07 3.04
N ARG A 218 0.09 -7.83 2.62
CA ARG A 218 1.11 -6.89 2.13
C ARG A 218 2.07 -6.48 3.24
N VAL A 219 1.54 -6.09 4.41
CA VAL A 219 2.36 -5.73 5.57
C VAL A 219 3.19 -6.93 6.02
N HIS A 220 2.60 -8.12 6.10
CA HIS A 220 3.31 -9.35 6.46
C HIS A 220 4.46 -9.68 5.49
N ALA A 221 4.20 -9.60 4.18
CA ALA A 221 5.21 -9.90 3.18
C ALA A 221 6.37 -8.89 3.24
N LEU A 222 6.07 -7.60 3.40
CA LEU A 222 7.07 -6.54 3.55
C LEU A 222 7.83 -6.65 4.87
N TRP A 223 7.17 -7.03 5.97
CA TRP A 223 7.81 -7.34 7.25
C TRP A 223 8.85 -8.44 7.06
N ASN A 224 8.45 -9.57 6.47
CA ASN A 224 9.35 -10.69 6.25
C ASN A 224 10.50 -10.32 5.31
N LEU A 225 10.25 -9.47 4.31
CA LEU A 225 11.28 -8.95 3.43
C LEU A 225 12.31 -8.08 4.19
N LYS A 226 11.83 -7.24 5.12
CA LYS A 226 12.66 -6.31 5.89
C LYS A 226 13.42 -6.97 7.06
N ASP A 227 12.85 -8.03 7.64
CA ASP A 227 13.48 -8.87 8.67
C ASP A 227 14.63 -9.69 8.05
N ILE A 228 15.77 -9.04 7.85
CA ILE A 228 16.95 -9.59 7.17
C ILE A 228 17.60 -10.68 8.02
N ASP A 229 17.71 -10.46 9.33
CA ASP A 229 18.35 -11.38 10.27
C ASP A 229 17.43 -12.52 10.73
N ASN A 230 16.14 -12.47 10.38
CA ASN A 230 15.11 -13.45 10.72
C ASN A 230 14.95 -13.65 12.23
N ASP A 231 15.13 -12.57 13.00
CA ASP A 231 14.88 -12.59 14.43
C ASP A 231 13.39 -12.46 14.76
N GLY A 232 12.56 -12.15 13.75
CA GLY A 232 11.11 -11.97 13.87
C GLY A 232 10.71 -10.63 14.48
N LEU A 233 11.65 -9.69 14.62
CA LEU A 233 11.51 -8.45 15.36
C LEU A 233 11.98 -7.26 14.51
N LEU A 234 11.13 -6.23 14.39
CA LEU A 234 11.51 -4.98 13.75
C LEU A 234 11.57 -3.84 14.75
N ASP A 235 12.52 -2.96 14.55
CA ASP A 235 12.56 -1.67 15.24
C ASP A 235 11.62 -0.65 14.59
N GLN A 236 11.46 0.50 15.25
CA GLN A 236 10.55 1.55 14.78
C GLN A 236 10.92 2.09 13.39
N SER A 237 12.21 2.24 13.08
CA SER A 237 12.68 2.76 11.80
C SER A 237 12.35 1.78 10.68
N GLU A 238 12.67 0.50 10.89
CA GLU A 238 12.37 -0.58 9.96
C GLU A 238 10.87 -0.70 9.71
N MET A 239 10.06 -0.59 10.75
CA MET A 239 8.62 -0.65 10.62
C MET A 239 8.03 0.57 9.89
N ASN A 240 8.61 1.77 10.04
CA ASN A 240 8.23 2.91 9.21
C ASN A 240 8.47 2.61 7.73
N THR A 241 9.60 2.00 7.38
CA THR A 241 9.90 1.57 6.01
C THR A 241 8.86 0.56 5.51
N VAL A 242 8.52 -0.46 6.30
CA VAL A 242 7.50 -1.47 5.96
C VAL A 242 6.14 -0.82 5.71
N VAL A 243 5.70 0.06 6.61
CA VAL A 243 4.38 0.71 6.51
C VAL A 243 4.31 1.68 5.34
N HIS A 244 5.33 2.51 5.13
CA HIS A 244 5.36 3.38 3.95
C HIS A 244 5.33 2.58 2.66
N ALA A 245 6.12 1.50 2.58
CA ALA A 245 6.12 0.61 1.43
C ALA A 245 4.81 -0.15 1.24
N SER A 246 3.93 -0.26 2.25
CA SER A 246 2.65 -0.95 2.15
C SER A 246 1.51 -0.10 1.58
N TYR A 247 1.60 1.23 1.65
CA TYR A 247 0.54 2.13 1.15
C TYR A 247 0.99 3.08 0.02
N ARG A 248 2.28 3.40 -0.13
CA ARG A 248 2.72 4.34 -1.19
C ARG A 248 2.36 3.90 -2.62
N PRO A 249 2.48 2.61 -3.00
CA PRO A 249 2.02 2.19 -4.33
C PRO A 249 0.51 2.39 -4.53
N LEU A 250 -0.27 2.17 -3.48
CA LEU A 250 -1.73 2.39 -3.45
C LEU A 250 -2.06 3.88 -3.62
N GLN A 251 -1.34 4.73 -2.89
CA GLN A 251 -1.43 6.19 -2.96
C GLN A 251 -1.21 6.72 -4.39
N LYS A 252 -0.25 6.14 -5.12
CA LYS A 252 0.05 6.50 -6.53
C LYS A 252 -0.97 5.91 -7.51
N ALA A 253 -1.44 4.69 -7.26
CA ALA A 253 -2.39 4.00 -8.14
C ALA A 253 -3.78 4.66 -8.15
N MET A 254 -4.22 5.18 -7.01
CA MET A 254 -5.59 5.66 -6.84
C MET A 254 -5.96 6.87 -7.73
N PRO A 255 -5.12 7.91 -7.88
CA PRO A 255 -5.38 9.00 -8.84
C PRO A 255 -5.39 8.54 -10.31
N ILE A 256 -4.55 7.56 -10.66
CA ILE A 256 -4.50 6.97 -12.01
C ILE A 256 -5.83 6.26 -12.29
N PHE A 257 -6.27 5.43 -11.34
CA PHE A 257 -7.53 4.71 -11.43
C PHE A 257 -8.73 5.64 -11.60
N LEU A 258 -8.85 6.71 -10.80
CA LEU A 258 -9.91 7.70 -10.97
C LEU A 258 -9.87 8.34 -12.37
N THR A 259 -8.67 8.71 -12.82
CA THR A 259 -8.50 9.37 -14.13
C THR A 259 -8.96 8.45 -15.26
N GLU A 260 -8.65 7.17 -15.19
CA GLU A 260 -9.08 6.17 -16.17
C GLU A 260 -10.59 5.91 -16.11
N CYS A 261 -11.19 5.86 -14.92
CA CYS A 261 -12.65 5.83 -14.77
C CYS A 261 -13.34 7.03 -15.44
N LEU A 262 -12.78 8.23 -15.27
CA LEU A 262 -13.31 9.47 -15.86
C LEU A 262 -13.14 9.53 -17.37
N ASN A 263 -12.10 8.88 -17.92
CA ASN A 263 -11.87 8.81 -19.36
C ASN A 263 -12.84 7.84 -20.05
N VAL A 264 -13.09 6.70 -19.42
CA VAL A 264 -13.97 5.65 -19.93
C VAL A 264 -15.45 6.04 -19.83
N HIS A 265 -15.83 6.64 -18.71
CA HIS A 265 -17.19 7.14 -18.50
C HIS A 265 -17.14 8.64 -18.21
N PRO A 266 -17.02 9.48 -19.27
CA PRO A 266 -17.02 10.92 -19.11
C PRO A 266 -18.33 11.36 -18.45
N LEU A 267 -18.27 12.47 -17.71
CA LEU A 267 -19.39 13.07 -16.99
C LEU A 267 -20.52 13.52 -17.95
N ASP A 268 -21.28 12.61 -18.56
CA ASP A 268 -22.36 12.96 -19.48
C ASP A 268 -23.68 13.18 -18.72
N LEU A 269 -23.91 14.45 -18.36
CA LEU A 269 -25.18 14.91 -17.77
C LEU A 269 -26.41 14.64 -18.64
N ASN A 270 -26.27 14.52 -19.96
CA ASN A 270 -27.41 14.25 -20.86
C ASN A 270 -27.82 12.78 -20.81
N ALA A 271 -26.87 11.84 -20.65
CA ALA A 271 -27.19 10.42 -20.47
C ALA A 271 -27.96 10.22 -19.15
N PHE A 272 -27.54 10.92 -18.09
CA PHE A 272 -28.26 10.98 -16.82
C PHE A 272 -29.66 11.63 -16.96
N GLN A 273 -29.78 12.69 -17.76
CA GLN A 273 -31.07 13.34 -18.07
C GLN A 273 -32.01 12.46 -18.92
N GLN A 274 -31.46 11.64 -19.81
CA GLN A 274 -32.22 10.66 -20.60
C GLN A 274 -32.73 9.50 -19.73
N GLN A 275 -31.95 9.03 -18.76
CA GLN A 275 -32.42 8.08 -17.73
C GLN A 275 -33.52 8.67 -16.84
N THR A 276 -33.55 10.00 -16.65
CA THR A 276 -34.56 10.70 -15.82
C THR A 276 -35.77 11.22 -16.60
N GLN A 277 -36.01 10.74 -17.84
CA GLN A 277 -37.17 11.08 -18.68
C GLN A 277 -37.37 12.60 -18.95
N LEU A 278 -36.31 13.41 -18.93
CA LEU A 278 -36.41 14.84 -19.27
C LEU A 278 -36.14 15.07 -20.76
N PRO A 279 -36.85 16.03 -21.41
CA PRO A 279 -36.71 16.26 -22.85
C PRO A 279 -35.30 16.77 -23.21
N PRO A 280 -34.72 16.31 -24.34
CA PRO A 280 -33.36 16.67 -24.72
C PRO A 280 -33.24 18.17 -25.03
N PRO A 281 -32.17 18.85 -24.56
CA PRO A 281 -31.98 20.27 -24.83
C PRO A 281 -31.70 20.54 -26.33
N PRO A 282 -32.12 21.69 -26.88
CA PRO A 282 -31.95 22.01 -28.29
C PRO A 282 -30.47 22.08 -28.70
N THR A 283 -30.17 21.39 -29.80
CA THR A 283 -28.85 21.15 -30.41
C THR A 283 -28.32 22.38 -31.14
N SER A 284 -27.86 23.40 -30.41
CA SER A 284 -27.08 24.50 -30.99
C SER A 284 -25.58 24.30 -30.72
N GLY A 285 -24.74 24.25 -31.77
CA GLY A 285 -23.29 24.01 -31.70
C GLY A 285 -22.50 24.93 -30.77
N TRP A 286 -23.05 26.08 -30.39
CA TRP A 286 -22.44 27.01 -29.42
C TRP A 286 -22.46 26.50 -27.97
N LYS A 287 -23.33 25.54 -27.63
CA LYS A 287 -23.35 24.91 -26.28
C LYS A 287 -22.26 23.85 -26.10
N GLY A 288 -21.69 23.32 -27.20
CA GLY A 288 -20.70 22.24 -27.16
C GLY A 288 -19.36 22.64 -26.53
N TRP A 289 -18.82 23.83 -26.83
CA TRP A 289 -17.55 24.27 -26.25
C TRP A 289 -17.68 24.61 -24.75
N LYS A 290 -18.77 25.25 -24.34
CA LYS A 290 -19.05 25.53 -22.92
C LYS A 290 -19.14 24.23 -22.13
N ARG A 291 -19.84 23.23 -22.68
CA ARG A 291 -19.95 21.88 -22.11
C ARG A 291 -18.59 21.21 -21.99
N ARG A 292 -17.80 21.13 -23.08
CA ARG A 292 -16.43 20.57 -23.04
C ARG A 292 -15.55 21.25 -21.99
N ARG A 293 -15.65 22.58 -21.85
CA ARG A 293 -14.92 23.33 -20.83
C ARG A 293 -15.39 23.02 -19.40
N GLN A 294 -16.69 22.87 -19.19
CA GLN A 294 -17.26 22.48 -17.89
C GLN A 294 -16.88 21.04 -17.49
N LEU A 295 -16.87 20.12 -18.46
CA LEU A 295 -16.40 18.74 -18.27
C LEU A 295 -14.93 18.73 -17.87
N LYS A 296 -14.07 19.35 -18.69
CA LYS A 296 -12.64 19.48 -18.41
C LYS A 296 -12.36 20.13 -17.06
N LYS A 297 -13.14 21.15 -16.67
CA LYS A 297 -13.03 21.79 -15.35
C LYS A 297 -13.39 20.82 -14.22
N GLY A 298 -14.44 20.00 -14.39
CA GLY A 298 -14.83 18.99 -13.40
C GLY A 298 -13.82 17.90 -13.24
N THR A 299 -13.42 17.27 -14.34
CA THR A 299 -12.37 16.24 -14.34
C THR A 299 -11.12 16.77 -13.65
N LYS A 300 -10.66 17.97 -14.02
CA LYS A 300 -9.52 18.62 -13.34
C LYS A 300 -9.75 18.83 -11.84
N THR A 301 -10.97 19.16 -11.44
CA THR A 301 -11.32 19.37 -10.03
C THR A 301 -11.26 18.03 -9.29
N LEU A 302 -11.94 16.99 -9.79
CA LEU A 302 -11.94 15.65 -9.20
C LEU A 302 -10.53 15.07 -9.10
N THR A 303 -9.74 15.13 -10.18
CA THR A 303 -8.33 14.69 -10.17
C THR A 303 -7.53 15.45 -9.11
N LYS A 304 -7.67 16.79 -9.03
CA LYS A 304 -6.98 17.56 -7.99
C LYS A 304 -7.43 17.15 -6.57
N THR A 305 -8.73 16.88 -6.39
CA THR A 305 -9.29 16.48 -5.12
C THR A 305 -8.75 15.11 -4.68
N ILE A 306 -8.73 14.09 -5.54
CA ILE A 306 -8.18 12.78 -5.17
C ILE A 306 -6.69 12.88 -4.84
N HIS A 307 -5.90 13.61 -5.64
CA HIS A 307 -4.48 13.82 -5.35
C HIS A 307 -4.27 14.43 -3.97
N LYS A 308 -4.99 15.51 -3.65
CA LYS A 308 -4.93 16.15 -2.34
C LYS A 308 -5.32 15.18 -1.22
N SER A 309 -6.35 14.36 -1.44
CA SER A 309 -6.86 13.42 -0.43
C SER A 309 -5.82 12.35 -0.13
N VAL A 310 -5.29 11.67 -1.16
CA VAL A 310 -4.35 10.57 -0.97
C VAL A 310 -2.98 11.04 -0.49
N GLU A 311 -2.51 12.22 -0.90
CA GLU A 311 -1.23 12.79 -0.47
C GLU A 311 -1.19 13.13 1.02
N LYS A 312 -2.31 13.51 1.60
CA LYS A 312 -2.36 13.98 2.99
C LYS A 312 -2.84 12.93 3.96
N HIS A 313 -3.57 11.93 3.49
CA HIS A 313 -4.30 11.04 4.38
C HIS A 313 -3.39 10.32 5.39
N PHE A 314 -2.43 9.50 4.94
CA PHE A 314 -1.60 8.73 5.88
C PHE A 314 -0.55 9.57 6.62
N ASP A 315 0.06 10.53 5.93
CA ASP A 315 1.17 11.30 6.49
C ASP A 315 0.70 12.42 7.43
N VAL A 316 -0.44 13.04 7.15
CA VAL A 316 -0.93 14.23 7.86
C VAL A 316 -2.18 13.94 8.69
N GLU A 317 -3.19 13.27 8.13
CA GLU A 317 -4.47 13.07 8.83
C GLU A 317 -4.40 11.90 9.81
N VAL A 318 -3.82 10.79 9.36
CA VAL A 318 -3.55 9.61 10.18
C VAL A 318 -2.28 9.82 10.99
N GLU A 319 -1.32 10.65 10.57
CA GLU A 319 -0.04 10.85 11.26
C GLU A 319 0.70 9.52 11.51
N ILE A 320 0.86 8.70 10.48
CA ILE A 320 1.31 7.30 10.63
C ILE A 320 2.61 7.16 11.43
N ALA A 321 3.59 8.06 11.24
CA ALA A 321 4.84 8.06 11.99
C ALA A 321 4.64 8.32 13.50
N HIS A 322 3.69 9.18 13.88
CA HIS A 322 3.34 9.38 15.28
C HIS A 322 2.63 8.13 15.85
N ARG A 323 1.69 7.57 15.10
CA ARG A 323 0.96 6.36 15.51
C ARG A 323 1.88 5.16 15.70
N LEU A 324 2.85 4.95 14.80
CA LEU A 324 3.88 3.92 14.96
C LEU A 324 4.71 4.15 16.22
N ARG A 325 5.11 5.40 16.54
CA ARG A 325 5.76 5.70 17.82
C ARG A 325 4.90 5.28 19.02
N CYS A 326 3.59 5.51 18.95
CA CYS A 326 2.66 5.07 20.00
C CYS A 326 2.54 3.54 20.09
N ILE A 327 2.53 2.81 18.96
CA ILE A 327 2.57 1.34 18.95
C ILE A 327 3.80 0.84 19.71
N TYR A 328 4.98 1.36 19.37
CA TYR A 328 6.23 0.97 20.03
C TYR A 328 6.28 1.39 21.51
N ALA A 329 5.53 2.42 21.91
CA ALA A 329 5.39 2.80 23.31
C ALA A 329 4.48 1.84 24.10
N TRP A 330 3.39 1.36 23.48
CA TRP A 330 2.38 0.50 24.13
C TRP A 330 2.66 -1.00 24.06
N ALA A 331 3.50 -1.42 23.12
CA ALA A 331 3.94 -2.80 23.00
C ALA A 331 4.50 -3.33 24.35
N GLU A 332 4.04 -4.53 24.75
CA GLU A 332 4.46 -5.25 25.95
C GLU A 332 5.97 -5.57 25.97
N LYS A 333 6.60 -5.62 24.80
CA LYS A 333 8.03 -5.90 24.60
C LYS A 333 8.43 -7.17 25.33
N THR A 334 7.64 -8.22 25.17
CA THR A 334 7.79 -9.49 25.91
C THR A 334 9.18 -10.10 25.75
N HIS A 335 9.80 -9.95 24.57
CA HIS A 335 11.18 -10.37 24.29
C HIS A 335 12.23 -9.64 25.13
N GLN A 336 11.93 -8.46 25.67
CA GLN A 336 12.80 -7.69 26.58
C GLN A 336 12.42 -7.89 28.06
N GLY A 337 11.50 -8.83 28.36
CA GLY A 337 11.02 -9.07 29.72
C GLY A 337 10.29 -7.86 30.33
N GLY A 338 9.68 -7.01 29.50
CA GLY A 338 9.01 -5.78 29.93
C GLY A 338 9.96 -4.68 30.43
N LYS A 339 11.26 -4.77 30.14
CA LYS A 339 12.27 -3.77 30.49
C LYS A 339 12.87 -3.16 29.22
N ILE A 340 13.18 -1.87 29.27
CA ILE A 340 13.98 -1.23 28.22
C ILE A 340 15.44 -1.63 28.47
N GLU A 341 16.07 -2.27 27.48
CA GLU A 341 17.49 -2.56 27.55
C GLU A 341 18.28 -1.24 27.55
N SER A 342 19.16 -1.07 28.54
CA SER A 342 19.99 0.12 28.68
C SER A 342 21.46 -0.25 28.75
N VAL A 343 22.29 0.49 28.03
CA VAL A 343 23.74 0.29 27.99
C VAL A 343 24.41 1.25 28.93
N LEU A 344 25.35 0.75 29.74
CA LEU A 344 26.20 1.61 30.53
C LEU A 344 27.38 2.09 29.66
N VAL A 345 27.36 3.36 29.29
CA VAL A 345 28.49 4.00 28.60
C VAL A 345 29.39 4.64 29.65
N ASP A 346 30.59 4.07 29.86
CA ASP A 346 31.61 4.70 30.69
C ASP A 346 32.29 5.80 29.86
N ASP A 347 32.04 7.07 30.24
CA ASP A 347 32.67 8.28 29.68
C ASP A 347 34.19 8.38 29.95
N SER A 348 34.86 7.28 30.34
CA SER A 348 36.31 7.29 30.59
C SER A 348 37.03 7.61 29.28
N PRO A 349 37.76 8.74 29.19
CA PRO A 349 38.49 9.09 27.98
C PRO A 349 39.46 7.95 27.69
N ASN A 350 39.27 7.33 26.54
CA ASN A 350 40.02 6.21 26.03
C ASN A 350 41.49 6.63 25.85
N ASN A 351 42.27 6.54 26.93
CA ASN A 351 43.68 6.91 26.94
C ASN A 351 44.48 5.74 26.35
N ASN A 352 44.29 5.49 25.06
CA ASN A 352 45.07 4.57 24.24
C ASN A 352 46.44 5.18 23.89
N ASN A 353 47.17 5.63 24.90
CA ASN A 353 48.60 5.86 24.80
C ASN A 353 49.30 4.81 25.64
N ASN A 354 49.95 3.88 24.95
CA ASN A 354 51.00 3.03 25.48
C ASN A 354 52.03 3.89 26.24
N GLN A 355 51.94 3.90 27.56
CA GLN A 355 53.08 4.15 28.44
C GLN A 355 52.90 3.28 29.68
N GLN A 356 53.57 2.13 29.65
CA GLN A 356 54.00 1.43 30.85
C GLN A 356 54.91 2.38 31.64
N GLN A 357 54.53 2.73 32.86
CA GLN A 357 55.33 2.49 34.08
C GLN A 357 54.79 3.34 35.24
N GLU A 358 54.61 2.64 36.36
CA GLU A 358 54.76 3.12 37.75
C GLU A 358 54.04 4.40 38.15
N GLU A 359 52.97 4.27 38.94
CA GLU A 359 52.93 4.84 40.29
C GLU A 359 51.67 4.34 41.02
N GLU A 360 51.88 3.41 41.95
CA GLU A 360 51.07 3.27 43.15
C GLU A 360 51.16 4.58 43.96
N GLU A 361 50.12 4.89 44.72
CA GLU A 361 49.95 6.11 45.56
C GLU A 361 49.48 7.39 44.84
N LYS A 362 48.19 7.43 44.51
CA LYS A 362 47.30 8.55 44.89
C LYS A 362 45.83 8.13 44.80
N GLY A 363 45.35 7.63 45.93
CA GLY A 363 43.91 7.56 46.19
C GLY A 363 43.29 8.95 46.27
N LEU A 364 41.99 8.98 45.98
CA LEU A 364 41.06 10.12 46.00
C LEU A 364 41.09 11.05 44.76
N LEU A 365 39.91 11.13 44.13
CA LEU A 365 39.48 12.05 43.07
C LEU A 365 39.69 11.60 41.61
N SER A 366 39.40 10.33 41.28
CA SER A 366 38.78 10.08 39.97
C SER A 366 37.34 10.60 40.05
N PHE A 367 37.14 11.87 39.71
CA PHE A 367 35.84 12.51 39.62
C PHE A 367 34.96 11.67 38.69
N GLY A 368 33.88 11.12 39.24
CA GLY A 368 32.97 10.21 38.55
C GLY A 368 32.52 10.77 37.21
N GLY A 369 32.99 10.14 36.13
CA GLY A 369 32.29 10.18 34.86
C GLY A 369 30.85 9.78 35.12
N LYS A 370 29.91 10.67 34.82
CA LYS A 370 28.48 10.35 34.92
C LYS A 370 28.24 9.20 33.97
N LYS A 371 28.05 7.99 34.50
CA LYS A 371 27.60 6.83 33.73
C LYS A 371 26.33 7.25 33.00
N ARG A 372 26.38 7.28 31.67
CA ARG A 372 25.21 7.57 30.85
C ARG A 372 24.59 6.24 30.48
N TYR A 373 23.29 6.13 30.74
CA TYR A 373 22.49 5.04 30.22
C TYR A 373 21.99 5.47 28.85
N VAL A 374 22.32 4.70 27.82
CA VAL A 374 21.69 4.82 26.51
C VAL A 374 20.61 3.76 26.45
N GLU A 375 19.35 4.18 26.36
CA GLU A 375 18.19 3.30 26.17
C GLU A 375 18.20 2.81 24.72
N LEU A 376 18.19 1.49 24.52
CA LEU A 376 18.07 0.90 23.20
C LEU A 376 16.62 1.07 22.71
N HIS A 377 16.45 1.46 21.45
CA HIS A 377 15.12 1.53 20.85
C HIS A 377 14.43 0.16 20.93
N PRO A 378 13.17 0.08 21.36
CA PRO A 378 12.48 -1.19 21.44
C PRO A 378 12.29 -1.81 20.05
N LYS A 379 12.44 -3.13 19.95
CA LYS A 379 11.85 -3.89 18.85
C LYS A 379 10.44 -4.35 19.25
N ILE A 380 9.67 -4.86 18.30
CA ILE A 380 8.40 -5.56 18.58
C ILE A 380 8.29 -6.77 17.65
N SER A 381 7.58 -7.80 18.09
CA SER A 381 7.28 -8.94 17.21
C SER A 381 6.12 -8.63 16.27
N TYR A 382 6.04 -9.34 15.14
CA TYR A 382 4.93 -9.15 14.20
C TYR A 382 3.55 -9.40 14.84
N LYS A 383 3.44 -10.42 15.70
CA LYS A 383 2.20 -10.74 16.41
C LYS A 383 1.75 -9.61 17.34
N GLU A 384 2.71 -9.01 18.03
CA GLU A 384 2.47 -7.89 18.93
C GLU A 384 2.07 -6.63 18.17
N PHE A 385 2.79 -6.31 17.08
CA PHE A 385 2.43 -5.24 16.16
C PHE A 385 0.98 -5.39 15.67
N LEU A 386 0.58 -6.56 15.18
CA LEU A 386 -0.77 -6.81 14.71
C LEU A 386 -1.84 -6.63 15.79
N SER A 387 -1.55 -7.04 17.03
CA SER A 387 -2.49 -6.88 18.15
C SER A 387 -2.78 -5.40 18.40
N VAL A 388 -1.72 -4.60 18.55
CA VAL A 388 -1.83 -3.16 18.83
C VAL A 388 -2.42 -2.42 17.63
N GLN A 389 -2.07 -2.81 16.40
CA GLN A 389 -2.65 -2.26 15.18
C GLN A 389 -4.17 -2.50 15.13
N LYS A 390 -4.63 -3.72 15.40
CA LYS A 390 -6.06 -4.08 15.35
C LYS A 390 -6.89 -3.37 16.41
N GLU A 391 -6.27 -2.95 17.50
CA GLU A 391 -6.92 -2.23 18.59
C GLU A 391 -6.93 -0.72 18.36
N HIS A 392 -5.81 -0.14 17.91
CA HIS A 392 -5.64 1.32 17.93
C HIS A 392 -5.42 1.96 16.55
N PHE A 393 -5.06 1.17 15.53
CA PHE A 393 -4.56 1.66 14.23
C PHE A 393 -5.09 0.87 13.03
N THR A 394 -6.42 0.71 12.97
CA THR A 394 -7.10 -0.07 11.93
C THR A 394 -7.00 0.50 10.52
N HIS A 395 -6.51 1.73 10.34
CA HIS A 395 -6.37 2.36 9.02
C HIS A 395 -5.48 1.55 8.07
N LEU A 396 -4.45 0.87 8.60
CA LEU A 396 -3.58 0.00 7.81
C LEU A 396 -4.26 -1.28 7.35
N ASP A 397 -5.37 -1.68 7.95
CA ASP A 397 -6.14 -2.86 7.51
C ASP A 397 -7.03 -2.56 6.29
N ARG A 398 -7.22 -1.27 5.94
CA ARG A 398 -8.19 -0.81 4.94
C ARG A 398 -7.73 0.44 4.18
N VAL A 399 -6.49 0.41 3.69
CA VAL A 399 -5.79 1.55 3.09
C VAL A 399 -6.57 2.18 1.92
N MET A 400 -7.03 1.38 0.97
CA MET A 400 -7.74 1.89 -0.21
C MET A 400 -9.12 2.46 0.16
N LEU A 401 -9.80 1.81 1.11
CA LEU A 401 -11.08 2.28 1.60
C LEU A 401 -10.94 3.64 2.29
N GLU A 402 -9.90 3.84 3.08
CA GLU A 402 -9.62 5.11 3.75
C GLU A 402 -9.32 6.25 2.76
N TYR A 403 -8.55 5.98 1.69
CA TYR A 403 -8.38 6.94 0.60
C TYR A 403 -9.69 7.32 -0.08
N SER A 404 -10.56 6.32 -0.31
CA SER A 404 -11.86 6.55 -0.94
C SER A 404 -12.82 7.32 -0.03
N ASN A 405 -12.79 7.07 1.27
CA ASN A 405 -13.55 7.83 2.28
C ASN A 405 -13.09 9.29 2.28
N SER A 406 -11.78 9.53 2.39
CA SER A 406 -11.21 10.87 2.41
C SER A 406 -11.53 11.67 1.14
N PHE A 407 -11.48 11.00 -0.01
CA PHE A 407 -11.92 11.58 -1.27
C PHE A 407 -13.39 11.99 -1.25
N LYS A 408 -14.27 11.12 -0.74
CA LYS A 408 -15.71 11.40 -0.61
C LYS A 408 -15.97 12.57 0.34
N ASP A 409 -15.26 12.63 1.46
CA ASP A 409 -15.39 13.71 2.44
C ASP A 409 -14.96 15.06 1.84
N GLU A 410 -13.85 15.10 1.11
CA GLU A 410 -13.42 16.28 0.37
C GLU A 410 -14.44 16.71 -0.70
N LEU A 411 -15.13 15.75 -1.34
CA LEU A 411 -16.25 16.09 -2.24
C LEU A 411 -17.44 16.69 -1.48
N TRP A 412 -17.80 16.18 -0.31
CA TRP A 412 -18.85 16.78 0.52
C TRP A 412 -18.50 18.21 0.95
N LEU A 413 -17.26 18.45 1.36
CA LEU A 413 -16.77 19.79 1.69
C LEU A 413 -16.85 20.74 0.48
N LEU A 414 -16.44 20.29 -0.70
CA LEU A 414 -16.54 21.08 -1.94
C LEU A 414 -18.00 21.39 -2.34
N GLN A 415 -18.93 20.53 -1.94
CA GLN A 415 -20.37 20.70 -2.17
C GLN A 415 -21.06 21.53 -1.07
N GLY A 416 -20.34 21.96 -0.04
CA GLY A 416 -20.89 22.69 1.11
C GLY A 416 -21.78 21.84 2.01
N LYS A 417 -21.51 20.53 2.09
CA LYS A 417 -22.28 19.54 2.87
C LYS A 417 -21.57 19.04 4.13
N GLY A 418 -20.37 19.56 4.43
CA GLY A 418 -19.55 19.16 5.58
C GLY A 418 -19.33 20.27 6.58
#